data_AF-F8J5Q1-F1
#
_entry.id   AF-F8J5Q1-F1
#
_cell.length_a   1.000
_cell.length_b   1.000
_cell.length_c   1.000
_cell.angle_alpha   90.00
_cell.angle_beta   90.00
_cell.angle_gamma   90.00
#
_symmetry.space_group_name_H-M   'P 1'
#
loop_
_entity.id
_entity.type
_entity.pdbx_description
1 polymer ?
#
loop_
_entity_poly.entity_id
_entity_poly.type
_entity_poly.pdbx_seq_one_letter_code
_entity_poly.pdbx_strand_id
1 'polypeptide(L)'
;MQDFWWQLQDVDSFTVYISLAFAGAVCLFIHEIVGSPTLAWLSTPILAAGGILAPTLLAQQLITLSYDKTVNTAISVAIGTLAALFLILMGNWLWALFTEYRVSRTKLVAIPSRPPRIRR
;
A
#
# COMPACT_ATOMS: atom_id res chain seq x y z
N MET A 1 0.51 -22.97 -12.80
CA MET A 1 -0.28 -22.41 -11.68
C MET A 1 -0.17 -23.24 -10.39
N GLN A 2 0.30 -24.49 -10.46
CA GLN A 2 0.54 -25.33 -9.28
C GLN A 2 1.76 -24.87 -8.46
N ASP A 3 2.69 -24.14 -9.10
CA ASP A 3 3.95 -23.68 -8.48
C ASP A 3 3.75 -22.59 -7.41
N PHE A 4 2.73 -21.74 -7.55
CA PHE A 4 2.55 -20.58 -6.66
C PHE A 4 2.04 -20.98 -5.27
N TRP A 5 1.11 -21.94 -5.22
CA TRP A 5 0.58 -22.46 -3.96
C TRP A 5 1.61 -23.30 -3.21
N TRP A 6 2.47 -24.03 -3.94
CA TRP A 6 3.57 -24.78 -3.36
C TRP A 6 4.68 -23.86 -2.84
N GLN A 7 5.01 -22.78 -3.56
CA GLN A 7 5.94 -21.74 -3.09
C GLN A 7 5.45 -21.01 -1.83
N LEU A 8 4.13 -20.83 -1.68
CA LEU A 8 3.53 -20.28 -0.46
C LEU A 8 3.60 -21.23 0.73
N GLN A 9 3.59 -22.55 0.50
CA GLN A 9 3.80 -23.56 1.55
C GLN A 9 5.25 -23.61 2.04
N ASP A 10 6.21 -23.26 1.18
CA ASP A 10 7.65 -23.28 1.46
C ASP A 10 8.20 -21.92 1.95
N VAL A 11 7.32 -21.01 2.39
CA VAL A 11 7.74 -19.72 2.96
C VAL A 11 8.45 -19.96 4.29
N ASP A 12 9.76 -19.75 4.28
CA ASP A 12 10.59 -19.89 5.47
C ASP A 12 10.17 -18.90 6.58
N SER A 13 10.25 -19.36 7.82
CA SER A 13 10.01 -18.60 9.05
C SER A 13 10.75 -17.26 9.07
N PHE A 14 11.99 -17.22 8.56
CA PHE A 14 12.77 -15.99 8.43
C PHE A 14 12.06 -14.93 7.59
N THR A 15 11.47 -15.34 6.46
CA THR A 15 10.71 -14.46 5.56
C THR A 15 9.47 -13.90 6.25
N VAL A 16 8.79 -14.73 7.03
CA VAL A 16 7.61 -14.31 7.80
C VAL A 16 7.99 -13.27 8.86
N TYR A 17 9.03 -13.56 9.66
CA TYR A 17 9.46 -12.63 10.72
C TYR A 17 9.93 -11.29 10.17
N ILE A 18 10.72 -11.30 9.09
CA ILE A 18 11.24 -10.05 8.52
C ILE A 18 10.13 -9.25 7.83
N SER A 19 9.15 -9.91 7.21
CA SER A 19 7.96 -9.25 6.65
C SER A 19 7.12 -8.59 7.74
N LEU A 20 6.88 -9.28 8.85
CA LEU A 20 6.18 -8.71 10.00
C LEU A 20 6.94 -7.54 10.63
N ALA A 21 8.27 -7.64 10.75
CA ALA A 21 9.10 -6.56 11.27
C ALA A 21 9.03 -5.30 10.37
N PHE A 22 9.15 -5.47 9.04
CA PHE A 22 9.01 -4.36 8.10
C PHE A 22 7.60 -3.77 8.08
N ALA A 23 6.57 -4.62 8.03
CA ALA A 23 5.19 -4.16 8.09
C ALA A 23 4.89 -3.41 9.40
N GLY A 24 5.42 -3.89 10.54
CA GLY A 24 5.33 -3.23 11.83
C GLY A 24 6.04 -1.87 11.85
N ALA A 25 7.25 -1.77 11.29
CA ALA A 25 7.98 -0.51 11.19
C ALA A 25 7.23 0.51 10.33
N VAL A 26 6.68 0.09 9.19
CA VAL A 26 5.85 0.95 8.33
C VAL A 26 4.54 1.33 9.02
N CYS A 27 3.92 0.41 9.76
CA CYS A 27 2.72 0.68 10.55
C CYS A 27 2.97 1.75 11.61
N LEU A 28 4.05 1.64 12.38
CA LEU A 28 4.47 2.67 13.34
C LEU A 28 4.76 4.01 12.66
N PHE A 29 5.40 3.99 11.49
CA PHE A 29 5.64 5.21 10.71
C PHE A 29 4.32 5.89 10.28
N ILE A 30 3.34 5.12 9.77
CA ILE A 30 2.03 5.67 9.39
C ILE A 30 1.27 6.17 10.62
N HIS A 31 1.36 5.46 11.73
CA HIS A 31 0.70 5.84 12.98
C HIS A 31 1.25 7.16 13.54
N GLU A 32 2.58 7.24 13.72
CA GLU A 32 3.25 8.36 14.40
C GLU A 32 3.51 9.56 13.49
N ILE A 33 3.99 9.33 12.26
CA ILE A 33 4.46 10.40 11.37
C ILE A 33 3.33 10.91 10.47
N VAL A 34 2.53 9.99 9.90
CA VAL A 34 1.41 10.37 9.04
C VAL A 34 0.17 10.75 9.88
N GLY A 35 0.11 10.32 11.14
CA GLY A 35 -0.99 10.64 12.06
C GLY A 35 -2.30 9.94 11.70
N SER A 36 -2.24 8.80 10.99
CA SER A 36 -3.43 8.08 10.52
C SER A 36 -3.48 6.65 11.10
N PRO A 37 -4.01 6.47 12.32
CA PRO A 37 -4.02 5.17 12.99
C PRO A 37 -4.89 4.14 12.25
N THR A 38 -6.02 4.55 11.69
CA THR A 38 -6.91 3.66 10.91
C THR A 38 -6.24 3.16 9.64
N LEU A 39 -5.51 4.02 8.93
CA LEU A 39 -4.75 3.64 7.74
C LEU A 39 -3.63 2.66 8.11
N ALA A 40 -2.93 2.88 9.22
CA ALA A 40 -1.88 1.99 9.70
C ALA A 40 -2.42 0.57 9.94
N TRP A 41 -3.52 0.43 10.67
CA TRP A 41 -4.13 -0.87 10.96
C TRP A 41 -4.65 -1.58 9.70
N LEU A 42 -5.32 -0.87 8.81
CA LEU A 42 -5.87 -1.46 7.57
C LEU A 42 -4.79 -1.84 6.56
N SER A 43 -3.69 -1.08 6.51
CA SER A 43 -2.58 -1.35 5.60
C SER A 43 -1.67 -2.47 6.09
N THR A 44 -1.54 -2.68 7.40
CA THR A 44 -0.65 -3.69 7.99
C THR A 44 -0.76 -5.10 7.36
N PRO A 45 -1.95 -5.72 7.21
CA PRO A 45 -2.05 -7.05 6.61
C PRO A 45 -1.64 -7.05 5.13
N ILE A 46 -1.90 -5.95 4.41
CA ILE A 46 -1.53 -5.80 3.00
C ILE A 46 -0.02 -5.64 2.86
N LEU A 47 0.61 -4.87 3.75
CA LEU A 47 2.06 -4.69 3.81
C LEU A 47 2.75 -6.04 4.10
N ALA A 48 2.27 -6.78 5.09
CA ALA A 48 2.80 -8.10 5.43
C ALA A 48 2.64 -9.11 4.26
N ALA A 49 1.48 -9.11 3.59
CA ALA A 49 1.26 -9.93 2.40
C ALA A 49 2.21 -9.55 1.25
N GLY A 50 2.41 -8.24 1.01
CA GLY A 50 3.36 -7.75 0.01
C GLY A 50 4.79 -8.19 0.30
N GLY A 51 5.20 -8.15 1.57
CA GLY A 51 6.50 -8.65 2.00
C GLY A 51 6.67 -10.16 1.83
N ILE A 52 5.63 -10.96 2.12
CA ILE A 52 5.68 -12.42 1.99
C ILE A 52 5.71 -12.86 0.51
N LEU A 53 4.95 -12.18 -0.35
CA LEU A 53 4.84 -12.52 -1.77
C LEU A 53 6.01 -11.99 -2.61
N ALA A 54 6.70 -10.96 -2.17
CA ALA A 54 7.75 -10.36 -2.99
C ALA A 54 8.95 -11.28 -3.24
N PRO A 55 9.46 -12.07 -2.28
CA PRO A 55 10.51 -13.06 -2.53
C PRO A 55 10.13 -14.08 -3.61
N THR A 56 8.88 -14.54 -3.68
CA THR A 56 8.48 -15.54 -4.68
C THR A 56 8.47 -14.95 -6.10
N LEU A 57 8.16 -13.66 -6.23
CA LEU A 57 8.14 -12.94 -7.51
C LEU A 57 9.51 -12.40 -7.94
N LEU A 58 10.34 -11.98 -6.97
CA LEU A 58 11.62 -11.30 -7.21
C LEU A 58 12.84 -12.22 -7.11
N ALA A 59 12.68 -13.47 -6.63
CA ALA A 59 13.78 -14.42 -6.45
C ALA A 59 14.66 -14.54 -7.70
N GLN A 60 14.06 -14.65 -8.89
CA GLN A 60 14.80 -14.80 -10.14
C GLN A 60 15.65 -13.58 -10.51
N GLN A 61 15.20 -12.38 -10.14
CA GLN A 61 15.91 -11.13 -10.45
C GLN A 61 17.05 -10.88 -9.46
N LEU A 62 16.87 -11.25 -8.20
CA LEU A 62 17.87 -11.04 -7.13
C LEU A 62 19.01 -12.06 -7.13
N ILE A 63 18.82 -13.24 -7.73
CA ILE A 63 19.91 -14.22 -7.94
C ILE A 63 21.08 -13.61 -8.75
N THR A 64 20.81 -12.64 -9.61
CA THR A 64 21.85 -11.97 -10.43
C THR A 64 22.80 -11.07 -9.60
N LEU A 65 22.40 -10.68 -8.38
CA LEU A 65 23.15 -9.74 -7.56
C LEU A 65 24.22 -10.40 -6.67
N SER A 66 24.39 -11.73 -6.74
CA SER A 66 25.46 -12.49 -6.05
C SER A 66 25.51 -12.37 -4.52
N TYR A 67 24.51 -11.76 -3.88
CA TYR A 67 24.45 -11.67 -2.41
C TYR A 67 24.05 -13.00 -1.76
N ASP A 68 24.29 -13.09 -0.45
CA ASP A 68 23.79 -14.19 0.37
C ASP A 68 22.24 -14.28 0.27
N LYS A 69 21.72 -15.51 0.33
CA LYS A 69 20.30 -15.83 0.20
C LYS A 69 19.47 -15.02 1.19
N THR A 70 19.96 -14.87 2.43
CA THR A 70 19.29 -14.12 3.51
C THR A 70 19.14 -12.64 3.17
N VAL A 71 20.18 -12.03 2.62
CA VAL A 71 20.21 -10.62 2.20
C VAL A 71 19.26 -10.40 1.04
N ASN A 72 19.27 -11.30 0.05
CA ASN A 72 18.33 -11.24 -1.08
C ASN A 72 16.88 -11.37 -0.64
N THR A 73 16.58 -12.23 0.33
CA THR A 73 15.24 -12.34 0.92
C THR A 73 14.86 -11.05 1.64
N ALA A 74 15.73 -10.49 2.47
CA ALA A 74 15.47 -9.24 3.19
C ALA A 74 15.18 -8.07 2.23
N ILE A 75 15.98 -7.94 1.16
CA ILE A 75 15.78 -6.92 0.12
C ILE A 75 14.46 -7.14 -0.62
N SER A 76 14.14 -8.39 -1.00
CA SER A 76 12.87 -8.71 -1.65
C SER A 76 11.67 -8.29 -0.80
N VAL A 77 11.71 -8.61 0.49
CA VAL A 77 10.65 -8.27 1.44
C VAL A 77 10.52 -6.76 1.59
N ALA A 78 11.63 -6.03 1.69
CA ALA A 78 11.65 -4.57 1.76
C ALA A 78 11.03 -3.93 0.50
N ILE A 79 11.40 -4.43 -0.69
CA ILE A 79 10.82 -3.97 -1.96
C ILE A 79 9.31 -4.27 -2.00
N GLY A 80 8.90 -5.47 -1.58
CA GLY A 80 7.51 -5.88 -1.54
C GLY A 80 6.63 -5.02 -0.63
N THR A 81 7.11 -4.78 0.59
CA THR A 81 6.41 -3.95 1.58
C THR A 81 6.30 -2.49 1.10
N LEU A 82 7.36 -1.93 0.52
CA LEU A 82 7.33 -0.58 -0.07
C LEU A 82 6.42 -0.48 -1.30
N ALA A 83 6.43 -1.50 -2.18
CA ALA A 83 5.54 -1.54 -3.33
C ALA A 83 4.06 -1.63 -2.90
N ALA A 84 3.75 -2.44 -1.88
CA ALA A 84 2.43 -2.50 -1.29
C ALA A 84 2.01 -1.15 -0.70
N LEU A 85 2.91 -0.47 0.03
CA LEU A 85 2.66 0.88 0.54
C LEU A 85 2.36 1.86 -0.59
N PHE A 86 3.15 1.83 -1.67
CA PHE A 86 2.95 2.68 -2.84
C PHE A 86 1.57 2.47 -3.48
N LEU A 87 1.14 1.22 -3.65
CA LEU A 87 -0.18 0.89 -4.18
C LEU A 87 -1.32 1.40 -3.29
N ILE A 88 -1.17 1.30 -1.98
CA ILE A 88 -2.15 1.83 -1.01
C ILE A 88 -2.25 3.36 -1.14
N LEU A 89 -1.11 4.05 -1.19
CA LEU A 89 -1.07 5.51 -1.36
C LEU A 89 -1.67 5.94 -2.69
N MET A 90 -1.34 5.23 -3.78
CA MET A 90 -1.88 5.54 -5.10
C MET A 90 -3.39 5.29 -5.17
N GLY A 91 -3.88 4.23 -4.53
CA GLY A 91 -5.31 3.95 -4.40
C GLY A 91 -6.05 5.06 -3.62
N ASN A 92 -5.50 5.49 -2.49
CA ASN A 92 -6.06 6.60 -1.71
C ASN A 92 -6.06 7.91 -2.50
N TRP A 93 -5.00 8.19 -3.25
CA TRP A 93 -4.90 9.39 -4.07
C TRP A 93 -5.91 9.37 -5.23
N LEU A 94 -6.05 8.24 -5.92
CA LEU A 94 -7.07 8.06 -6.96
C LEU A 94 -8.49 8.21 -6.40
N TRP A 95 -8.73 7.68 -5.21
CA TRP A 95 -10.00 7.85 -4.52
C TRP A 95 -10.28 9.33 -4.21
N ALA A 96 -9.29 10.05 -3.66
CA ALA A 96 -9.40 11.47 -3.40
C ALA A 96 -9.75 12.26 -4.68
N LEU A 97 -9.02 12.04 -5.77
CA LEU A 97 -9.32 12.65 -7.08
C LEU A 97 -10.75 12.35 -7.56
N PHE A 98 -11.21 11.11 -7.41
CA PHE A 98 -12.55 10.74 -7.84
C PHE A 98 -13.64 11.41 -6.98
N THR A 99 -13.41 11.53 -5.68
CA THR A 99 -14.31 12.27 -4.78
C THR A 99 -14.36 13.76 -5.10
N GLU A 100 -13.20 14.39 -5.32
CA GLU A 100 -13.10 15.80 -5.73
C GLU A 100 -13.78 16.05 -7.08
N TYR A 101 -13.61 15.13 -8.04
CA TYR A 101 -14.27 15.19 -9.33
C TYR A 101 -15.80 15.13 -9.19
N ARG A 102 -16.32 14.25 -8.31
CA ARG A 102 -17.76 14.18 -8.02
C ARG A 102 -18.28 15.45 -7.35
N VAL A 103 -17.58 15.95 -6.34
CA VAL A 103 -17.96 17.18 -5.62
C VAL A 103 -17.98 18.39 -6.56
N SER A 104 -16.97 18.51 -7.42
CA SER A 104 -16.89 19.60 -8.41
C SER A 104 -18.06 19.59 -9.41
N ARG A 105 -18.50 18.41 -9.86
CA ARG A 105 -19.71 18.31 -10.70
C ARG A 105 -20.99 18.69 -9.95
N THR A 106 -21.12 18.34 -8.67
CA THR A 106 -22.33 18.69 -7.90
C THR A 106 -22.45 20.19 -7.61
N LYS A 107 -21.33 20.92 -7.49
CA LYS A 107 -21.35 22.37 -7.26
C LYS A 107 -21.76 23.21 -8.47
N LEU A 108 -21.63 22.69 -9.70
CA LEU A 108 -21.99 23.41 -10.93
C LEU A 108 -23.50 23.61 -11.14
N VAL A 109 -24.36 22.99 -10.33
CA VAL A 109 -25.83 23.09 -10.44
C VAL A 109 -26.46 24.04 -9.40
N ALA A 110 -25.68 24.58 -8.45
CA ALA A 110 -26.20 25.32 -7.30
C ALA A 110 -26.00 26.86 -7.38
N ILE A 111 -26.02 27.46 -8.57
CA ILE A 111 -26.10 28.93 -8.71
C ILE A 111 -27.57 29.31 -9.01
N PRO A 112 -28.41 29.62 -8.01
CA PRO A 112 -29.65 30.33 -8.27
C PRO A 112 -29.31 31.75 -8.70
N SER A 113 -29.32 32.00 -10.01
CA SER A 113 -29.08 33.28 -10.68
C SER A 113 -30.26 34.26 -10.54
N ARG A 114 -30.94 34.30 -9.39
CA ARG A 114 -32.04 35.24 -9.15
C ARG A 114 -31.60 36.31 -8.16
N PRO A 115 -31.35 37.56 -8.60
CA PRO A 115 -31.07 38.65 -7.67
C PRO A 115 -32.30 38.90 -6.79
N PRO A 116 -32.12 39.17 -5.47
CA PRO A 116 -33.22 39.46 -4.58
C PRO A 116 -33.90 40.76 -5.02
N ARG A 117 -35.18 40.65 -5.37
CA ARG A 117 -36.02 41.79 -5.73
C ARG A 117 -36.25 42.64 -4.47
N ILE A 118 -35.59 43.78 -4.38
CA ILE A 118 -35.82 44.78 -3.34
C ILE A 118 -37.27 45.25 -3.46
N ARG A 119 -38.13 44.89 -2.50
CA ARG A 119 -39.44 45.53 -2.32
C ARG A 119 -39.22 46.81 -1.49
N ARG A 120 -39.48 47.96 -2.11
CA ARG A 120 -39.79 49.20 -1.39
C ARG A 120 -41.25 49.17 -0.98
#